data_AF-A0AAE5UAQ1-F1
#
_entry.id   AF-A0AAE5UAQ1-F1
#
_cell.length_a   1.000
_cell.length_b   1.000
_cell.length_c   1.000
_cell.angle_alpha   90.00
_cell.angle_beta   90.00
_cell.angle_gamma   90.00
#
_symmetry.space_group_name_H-M   'P 1'
#
loop_
_entity.id
_entity.type
_entity.pdbx_description
1 polymer ?
#
loop_
_entity_poly.entity_id
_entity_poly.type
_entity_poly.pdbx_seq_one_letter_code
_entity_poly.pdbx_strand_id
1 'polypeptide(L)' 'MFNNHEEEIQAYLIKEGYSVSKFLRKDRNCYYFRVNNIWLGDHIVKVQNGFLGFLKERVSG' A
#
# COMPACT_ATOMS: atom_id res chain seq x y z
N MET A 1 -11.81 -13.66 -7.90
CA MET A 1 -12.28 -12.36 -7.40
C MET A 1 -11.12 -11.72 -6.66
N PHE A 2 -10.50 -10.69 -7.23
CA PHE A 2 -9.55 -9.87 -6.48
C PHE A 2 -10.35 -9.25 -5.33
N ASN A 3 -9.87 -9.42 -4.10
CA ASN A 3 -10.56 -8.94 -2.91
C ASN A 3 -10.71 -7.42 -3.03
N ASN A 4 -11.94 -6.90 -2.99
CA ASN A 4 -12.25 -5.46 -3.05
C ASN A 4 -11.28 -4.58 -2.22
N HIS A 5 -10.83 -5.07 -1.07
CA HIS A 5 -9.86 -4.37 -0.21
C HIS A 5 -8.50 -4.09 -0.85
N GLU A 6 -7.98 -4.99 -1.67
CA GLU A 6 -6.68 -4.78 -2.30
C GLU A 6 -6.77 -3.65 -3.33
N GLU A 7 -7.86 -3.61 -4.11
CA GLU A 7 -8.16 -2.52 -5.04
C GLU A 7 -8.43 -1.19 -4.31
N GLU A 8 -9.16 -1.21 -3.18
CA GLU A 8 -9.36 -0.03 -2.34
C GLU A 8 -8.03 0.55 -1.81
N ILE A 9 -7.12 -0.32 -1.36
CA ILE A 9 -5.79 0.11 -0.90
C ILE A 9 -4.96 0.65 -2.06
N GLN A 10 -5.00 0.01 -3.22
CA GLN A 10 -4.30 0.53 -4.40
C GLN A 10 -4.83 1.90 -4.81
N ALA A 11 -6.14 2.10 -4.84
CA ALA A 11 -6.76 3.40 -5.12
C ALA A 11 -6.35 4.46 -4.08
N TYR A 12 -6.30 4.09 -2.80
CA TYR A 12 -5.79 4.95 -1.73
C TYR A 12 -4.32 5.36 -1.96
N LEU A 13 -3.45 4.40 -2.30
CA LEU A 13 -2.03 4.67 -2.58
C LEU A 13 -1.85 5.56 -3.82
N ILE A 14 -2.62 5.33 -4.87
CA ILE A 14 -2.59 6.17 -6.09
C ILE A 14 -3.05 7.59 -5.79
N LYS A 15 -4.12 7.77 -4.99
CA LYS A 15 -4.62 9.09 -4.57
C LYS A 15 -3.58 9.86 -3.74
N GLU A 16 -2.75 9.15 -3.00
CA GLU A 16 -1.62 9.69 -2.23
C GLU A 16 -0.39 10.02 -3.08
N GLY A 17 -0.42 9.73 -4.40
CA GLY A 17 0.67 10.02 -5.32
C GLY A 17 1.70 8.90 -5.44
N TYR A 18 1.40 7.71 -4.90
CA TYR A 18 2.23 6.52 -5.11
C TYR A 18 1.83 5.77 -6.38
N SER A 19 2.81 5.37 -7.17
CA SER A 19 2.61 4.37 -8.23
C SER A 19 2.78 2.98 -7.63
N VAL A 20 1.70 2.20 -7.54
CA VAL A 20 1.77 0.82 -7.05
C VAL A 20 2.41 -0.06 -8.11
N SER A 21 3.64 -0.53 -7.85
CA SER A 21 4.37 -1.37 -8.77
C SER A 21 4.00 -2.84 -8.62
N LYS A 22 3.90 -3.33 -7.37
CA LYS A 22 3.60 -4.73 -7.10
C LYS A 22 3.06 -4.96 -5.69
N PHE A 23 2.06 -5.82 -5.57
CA PHE A 23 1.68 -6.39 -4.28
C PHE A 23 2.68 -7.48 -3.87
N LEU A 24 3.26 -7.36 -2.67
CA LEU A 24 4.28 -8.27 -2.18
C LEU A 24 3.66 -9.45 -1.43
N ARG A 25 2.89 -9.16 -0.38
CA ARG A 25 2.24 -10.15 0.48
C ARG A 25 1.19 -9.51 1.38
N LYS A 26 0.28 -10.34 1.89
CA LYS A 26 -0.61 -10.01 2.99
C LYS A 26 -0.18 -10.83 4.21
N ASP A 27 0.06 -10.15 5.33
CA ASP A 27 0.32 -10.77 6.62
C ASP A 27 -0.80 -10.38 7.59
N ARG A 28 -1.65 -11.36 7.96
CA ARG A 28 -2.87 -11.16 8.76
C ARG A 28 -3.73 -9.99 8.25
N ASN A 29 -3.57 -8.81 8.85
CA ASN A 29 -4.31 -7.58 8.54
C ASN A 29 -3.46 -6.47 7.90
N CYS A 30 -2.22 -6.78 7.54
CA CYS A 30 -1.26 -5.88 6.91
C CYS A 30 -1.02 -6.30 5.46
N TYR A 31 -1.15 -5.38 4.54
CA TYR A 31 -0.86 -5.53 3.12
C TYR A 31 0.45 -4.81 2.80
N TYR A 32 1.35 -5.50 2.11
CA TYR A 32 2.65 -4.93 1.73
C TYR A 32 2.65 -4.67 0.24
N PHE A 33 2.91 -3.41 -0.13
CA PHE A 33 3.00 -2.99 -1.52
C PHE A 33 4.37 -2.39 -1.78
N ARG A 34 4.96 -2.78 -2.90
CA ARG A 34 6.07 -2.07 -3.50
C ARG A 34 5.51 -0.91 -4.30
N VAL A 35 5.89 0.29 -3.91
CA VAL A 35 5.42 1.54 -4.52
C VAL A 35 6.61 2.36 -4.96
N ASN A 36 6.37 3.18 -5.96
CA ASN A 36 7.32 4.18 -6.42
C ASN A 36 6.74 5.57 -6.21
N ASN A 37 7.56 6.51 -5.74
CA ASN A 37 7.24 7.92 -5.68
C ASN A 37 8.42 8.70 -6.27
N ILE A 38 8.13 9.77 -7.03
CA ILE A 38 9.11 10.67 -7.62
C ILE A 38 10.08 11.23 -6.57
N TRP A 39 9.60 11.46 -5.34
CA TRP A 39 10.42 12.06 -4.27
C TRP A 39 11.27 11.06 -3.49
N LEU A 40 10.82 9.81 -3.34
CA LEU A 40 11.44 8.82 -2.44
C LEU A 40 11.99 7.60 -3.16
N GLY A 41 11.76 7.50 -4.48
CA GLY A 41 12.10 6.33 -5.27
C GLY A 41 11.20 5.14 -4.98
N ASP A 42 11.73 3.96 -5.35
CA ASP A 42 11.09 2.67 -5.08
C ASP A 42 11.26 2.30 -3.60
N HIS A 43 10.16 1.96 -2.94
CA HIS A 43 10.16 1.58 -1.54
C HIS A 43 8.93 0.73 -1.21
N ILE A 44 8.92 0.17 0.00
CA ILE A 44 7.85 -0.70 0.47
C ILE A 44 7.01 0.04 1.49
N VAL A 45 5.70 0.04 1.24
CA VAL A 45 4.69 0.51 2.18
C VAL A 45 3.87 -0.66 2.70
N LYS A 46 3.60 -0.61 3.99
CA LYS A 46 2.68 -1.49 4.70
C LYS A 46 1.40 -0.72 4.94
N VAL A 47 0.27 -1.29 4.57
CA VAL A 47 -1.05 -0.73 4.76
C VAL A 47 -1.87 -1.67 5.61
N GLN A 48 -2.46 -1.19 6.69
CA GLN A 48 -3.31 -1.96 7.59
C GLN A 48 -4.66 -1.25 7.78
N ASN A 49 -5.73 -2.02 8.00
CA ASN A 49 -7.01 -1.43 8.36
C ASN A 49 -6.95 -0.91 9.81
N GLY A 50 -7.05 0.41 9.96
CA GLY A 50 -7.22 1.10 11.23
C GLY A 50 -8.68 1.41 11.52
N PHE A 51 -8.94 1.98 12.69
CA PHE A 51 -10.30 2.33 13.15
C PHE A 51 -10.96 3.45 12.32
N LEU A 52 -10.17 4.30 11.65
CA LEU A 52 -10.63 5.44 10.84
C LEU A 52 -10.23 5.34 9.36
N GLY A 53 -9.93 4.14 8.86
CA GLY A 53 -9.52 3.91 7.46
C GLY A 53 -8.18 3.21 7.34
N PHE A 54 -7.42 3.50 6.28
CA PHE A 54 -6.14 2.87 6.01
C PHE A 54 -5.00 3.56 6.76
N LEU A 55 -4.23 2.77 7.51
CA LEU A 55 -2.99 3.18 8.15
C LEU A 55 -1.82 2.73 7.28
N LYS A 56 -1.08 3.69 6.71
CA LYS A 56 0.12 3.42 5.90
C LYS A 56 1.39 3.67 6.72
N GLU A 57 2.37 2.81 6.52
CA GLU A 57 3.67 2.88 7.19
C GLU A 57 4.76 2.50 6.19
N ARG A 58 5.81 3.30 6.07
CA ARG A 58 6.97 2.96 5.22
C ARG A 58 7.83 1.97 5.97
N VAL A 59 8.12 0.83 5.33
CA VAL A 59 8.87 -0.27 5.99
C VAL A 59 10.33 -0.29 5.55
N SER A 60 10.61 -0.05 4.27
CA SER A 60 11.98 -0.07 3.75
C SER A 60 12.08 0.80 2.51
N GLY A 61 13.21 1.49 2.35
CA GLY A 61 13.68 2.11 1.11
C GLY A 61 14.96 1.45 0.64
#